data_AF-A0A6P8TKL6-F1
#
_entry.id   AF-A0A6P8TKL6-F1
#
_cell.length_a   1.000
_cell.length_b   1.000
_cell.length_c   1.000
_cell.angle_alpha   90.00
_cell.angle_beta   90.00
_cell.angle_gamma   90.00
#
_symmetry.space_group_name_H-M   'P 1'
#
loop_
_entity.id
_entity.type
_entity.pdbx_description
1 polymer ?
#
loop_
_entity_poly.entity_id
_entity_poly.type
_entity_poly.pdbx_seq_one_letter_code
_entity_poly.pdbx_strand_id
1 'polypeptide(L)'
;MYPHEKKTLFLDPLGEGKGKTKVCLQSTRAFMRMKGCKVSRWTCSTLPHNRQQDSTSCGVLALKFAEKILLGESIEFETSQKAVHELRLDIATSLLRESDDLSRLCFYCGMEEQDEEHWICCDICQQWYHHQCVQRPPVDQPYLCPGCT
;
A
#
# COMPACT_ATOMS: atom_id res chain seq x y z
N MET A 1 12.72 9.60 0.76
CA MET A 1 13.66 10.59 0.16
C MET A 1 13.59 11.87 0.98
N TYR A 2 14.69 12.61 1.11
CA TYR A 2 14.76 13.85 1.89
C TYR A 2 15.25 15.00 0.99
N PRO A 3 14.34 15.68 0.26
CA PRO A 3 14.71 16.68 -0.73
C PRO A 3 15.48 17.88 -0.16
N HIS A 4 15.10 18.36 1.03
CA HIS A 4 15.78 19.48 1.69
C HIS A 4 17.24 19.16 2.03
N GLU A 5 17.52 17.90 2.41
CA GLU A 5 18.86 17.40 2.70
C GLU A 5 19.63 16.94 1.45
N LYS A 6 18.96 16.89 0.28
CA LYS A 6 19.48 16.29 -0.96
C LYS A 6 19.96 14.85 -0.73
N LYS A 7 19.16 14.06 -0.02
CA LYS A 7 19.51 12.72 0.41
C LYS A 7 18.44 11.71 0.02
N THR A 8 18.87 10.51 -0.37
CA THR A 8 18.00 9.34 -0.52
C THR A 8 18.47 8.24 0.42
N LEU A 9 17.53 7.54 1.04
CA LEU A 9 17.79 6.27 1.70
C LEU A 9 17.43 5.13 0.74
N PHE A 10 18.35 4.19 0.58
CA PHE A 10 18.12 2.92 -0.09
C PHE A 10 18.11 1.83 0.99
N LEU A 11 17.00 1.11 1.11
CA LEU A 11 16.82 0.02 2.06
C LEU A 11 16.33 -1.20 1.28
N ASP A 12 16.98 -2.34 1.48
CA ASP A 12 16.64 -3.60 0.82
C ASP A 12 16.62 -4.70 1.89
N PRO A 13 15.45 -5.28 2.23
CA PRO A 13 15.36 -6.36 3.22
C PRO A 13 16.30 -7.54 2.96
N LEU A 14 16.75 -7.76 1.71
CA LEU A 14 17.69 -8.82 1.33
C LEU A 14 19.16 -8.36 1.35
N GLY A 15 19.41 -7.09 1.67
CA GLY A 15 20.71 -6.47 1.87
C GLY A 15 21.14 -5.53 0.74
N GLU A 16 21.87 -4.48 1.13
CA GLU A 16 22.33 -3.44 0.22
C GLU A 16 23.75 -3.70 -0.30
N GLY A 17 23.86 -3.92 -1.60
CA GLY A 17 25.15 -3.93 -2.29
C GLY A 17 25.55 -2.55 -2.78
N LYS A 18 26.86 -2.23 -2.76
CA LYS A 18 27.41 -0.96 -3.29
C LYS A 18 26.91 -0.63 -4.71
N GLY A 19 26.73 -1.65 -5.55
CA GLY A 19 26.17 -1.50 -6.90
C GLY A 19 24.72 -1.00 -6.89
N LYS A 20 23.84 -1.61 -6.07
CA LYS A 20 22.43 -1.22 -5.96
C LYS A 20 22.28 0.21 -5.43
N THR A 21 23.07 0.60 -4.42
CA THR A 21 23.07 1.98 -3.89
C THR A 21 23.48 2.99 -4.97
N LYS A 22 24.47 2.66 -5.81
CA LYS A 22 24.90 3.52 -6.92
C LYS A 22 23.79 3.69 -7.96
N VAL A 23 23.09 2.61 -8.31
CA VAL A 23 21.93 2.65 -9.23
C VAL A 23 20.82 3.53 -8.62
N CYS A 24 20.47 3.32 -7.36
CA CYS A 24 19.48 4.14 -6.65
C CYS A 24 19.84 5.63 -6.69
N LEU A 25 21.11 5.97 -6.42
CA LEU A 25 21.61 7.34 -6.52
C LEU A 25 21.42 7.93 -7.92
N GLN A 26 21.82 7.20 -8.95
CA GLN A 26 21.72 7.67 -10.33
C GLN A 26 20.27 7.89 -10.76
N SER A 27 19.39 6.92 -10.48
CA SER A 27 17.96 7.01 -10.75
C SER A 27 17.31 8.18 -10.01
N THR A 28 17.64 8.36 -8.72
CA THR A 28 17.08 9.46 -7.94
C THR A 28 17.58 10.82 -8.46
N ARG A 29 18.86 10.94 -8.82
CA ARG A 29 19.40 12.18 -9.40
C ARG A 29 18.77 12.50 -10.75
N ALA A 30 18.46 11.49 -11.56
CA ALA A 30 17.75 11.69 -12.82
C ALA A 30 16.34 12.23 -12.56
N PHE A 31 15.57 11.57 -11.68
CA PHE A 31 14.23 11.99 -11.29
C PHE A 31 14.20 13.42 -10.72
N MET A 32 15.09 13.72 -9.77
CA MET A 32 15.14 15.04 -9.13
C MET A 32 15.60 16.14 -10.09
N ARG A 33 16.44 15.82 -11.09
CA ARG A 33 16.79 16.77 -12.15
C ARG A 33 15.57 17.13 -13.00
N MET A 34 14.71 16.16 -13.31
CA MET A 34 13.45 16.42 -14.04
C MET A 34 12.50 17.31 -13.23
N LYS A 35 12.60 17.30 -11.90
CA LYS A 35 11.86 18.20 -10.99
C LYS A 35 12.54 19.56 -10.77
N GLY A 36 13.60 19.89 -11.54
CA GLY A 36 14.30 21.18 -11.46
C GLY A 36 15.30 21.30 -10.31
N CYS A 37 15.62 20.21 -9.60
CA CYS A 37 16.53 20.27 -8.46
C CYS A 37 18.01 20.22 -8.90
N LYS A 38 18.88 20.96 -8.19
CA LYS A 38 20.35 20.84 -8.32
C LYS A 38 20.85 19.57 -7.64
N VAL A 39 21.19 18.56 -8.42
CA VAL A 39 21.50 17.19 -7.93
C VAL A 39 22.98 16.87 -7.72
N SER A 40 23.90 17.82 -7.91
CA SER A 40 25.36 17.56 -7.82
C SER A 40 25.80 17.09 -6.44
N ARG A 41 25.19 17.62 -5.38
CA ARG A 41 25.44 17.24 -3.97
C ARG A 41 24.51 16.15 -3.46
N TRP A 42 23.69 15.56 -4.32
CA TRP A 42 22.72 14.56 -3.87
C TRP A 42 23.43 13.27 -3.47
N THR A 43 23.07 12.70 -2.32
CA THR A 43 23.67 11.47 -1.79
C THR A 43 22.64 10.35 -1.68
N CYS A 44 23.13 9.12 -1.64
CA CYS A 44 22.34 7.94 -1.36
C CYS A 44 23.07 7.13 -0.30
N SER A 45 22.40 6.86 0.82
CA SER A 45 22.92 6.08 1.93
C SER A 45 21.96 4.97 2.31
N THR A 46 22.42 4.05 3.14
CA THR A 46 21.62 2.99 3.75
C THR A 46 21.49 3.27 5.25
N LEU A 47 20.73 2.44 5.95
CA LEU A 47 20.70 2.41 7.41
C LEU A 47 20.89 0.95 7.85
N PRO A 48 21.58 0.68 8.98
CA PRO A 48 21.63 -0.66 9.54
C PRO A 48 20.23 -1.20 9.76
N HIS A 49 19.98 -2.44 9.34
CA HIS A 49 18.72 -3.13 9.58
C HIS A 49 18.94 -4.65 9.56
N ASN A 50 18.08 -5.37 10.28
CA ASN A 50 18.06 -6.82 10.21
C ASN A 50 17.60 -7.28 8.82
N ARG A 51 18.21 -8.35 8.32
CA ARG A 51 17.85 -8.92 7.01
C ARG A 51 16.67 -9.87 7.15
N GLN A 52 15.89 -9.94 6.07
CA GLN A 52 14.88 -10.97 5.88
C GLN A 52 15.50 -12.37 5.92
N GLN A 53 14.75 -13.33 6.46
CA GLN A 53 15.18 -14.72 6.64
C GLN A 53 14.41 -15.73 5.76
N ASP A 54 13.46 -15.26 4.95
CA ASP A 54 12.60 -16.06 4.08
C ASP A 54 12.52 -15.49 2.66
N SER A 55 11.58 -15.95 1.82
CA SER A 55 11.35 -15.44 0.47
C SER A 55 10.10 -14.57 0.32
N THR A 56 9.34 -14.31 1.39
CA THR A 56 7.98 -13.75 1.31
C THR A 56 7.77 -12.50 2.16
N SER A 57 8.76 -12.08 2.95
CA SER A 57 8.59 -11.03 3.95
C SER A 57 9.11 -9.65 3.55
N CYS A 58 9.57 -9.49 2.31
CA CYS A 58 10.16 -8.23 1.83
C CYS A 58 9.16 -7.08 1.87
N GLY A 59 7.89 -7.35 1.53
CA GLY A 59 6.82 -6.34 1.60
C GLY A 59 6.54 -5.87 3.03
N VAL A 60 6.52 -6.80 3.99
CA VAL A 60 6.29 -6.49 5.41
C VAL A 60 7.43 -5.62 5.95
N LEU A 61 8.68 -6.02 5.69
CA LEU A 61 9.85 -5.28 6.16
C LEU A 61 9.94 -3.91 5.50
N ALA A 62 9.68 -3.79 4.19
CA ALA A 62 9.65 -2.50 3.50
C ALA A 62 8.61 -1.55 4.10
N LEU A 63 7.42 -2.05 4.44
CA LEU A 63 6.37 -1.26 5.07
C LEU A 63 6.79 -0.79 6.47
N LYS A 64 7.32 -1.70 7.31
CA LYS A 64 7.77 -1.34 8.65
C LYS A 64 9.01 -0.44 8.63
N PHE A 65 9.92 -0.54 7.67
CA PHE A 65 10.98 0.45 7.48
C PHE A 65 10.42 1.85 7.26
N ALA A 66 9.41 1.99 6.39
CA ALA A 66 8.79 3.28 6.13
C ALA A 66 8.09 3.84 7.37
N GLU A 67 7.32 3.01 8.08
CA GLU A 67 6.65 3.38 9.32
C GLU A 67 7.65 3.86 10.40
N LYS A 68 8.67 3.07 10.70
CA LYS A 68 9.68 3.41 11.71
C LYS A 68 10.42 4.70 11.37
N ILE A 69 10.76 4.91 10.09
CA ILE A 69 11.37 6.16 9.63
C ILE A 69 10.45 7.36 9.86
N LEU A 70 9.14 7.23 9.57
CA LEU A 70 8.17 8.31 9.76
C LEU A 70 7.95 8.64 11.23
N LEU A 71 8.02 7.64 12.11
CA LEU A 71 7.94 7.80 13.56
C LEU A 71 9.26 8.28 14.20
N GLY A 72 10.35 8.35 13.43
CA GLY A 72 11.68 8.68 13.95
C GLY A 72 12.28 7.57 14.84
N GLU A 73 11.82 6.33 14.66
CA GLU A 73 12.26 5.15 15.41
C GLU A 73 13.38 4.38 14.68
N SER A 74 14.04 3.48 15.42
CA SER A 74 15.02 2.55 14.84
C SER A 74 14.34 1.58 13.87
N ILE A 75 15.01 1.32 12.73
CA ILE A 75 14.59 0.30 11.75
C ILE A 75 15.19 -1.08 12.03
N GLU A 76 15.94 -1.23 13.12
CA GLU A 76 16.47 -2.51 13.59
C GLU A 76 15.44 -3.21 14.48
N PHE A 77 14.60 -4.04 13.86
CA PHE A 77 13.60 -4.87 14.55
C PHE A 77 13.76 -6.35 14.20
N GLU A 78 13.19 -7.23 15.03
CA GLU A 78 13.33 -8.68 14.86
C GLU A 78 12.72 -9.17 13.53
N THR A 79 13.45 -10.05 12.82
CA THR A 79 13.04 -10.61 11.52
C THR A 79 12.81 -12.11 11.55
N SER A 80 12.64 -12.69 12.75
CA SER A 80 12.26 -14.09 12.90
C SER A 80 10.87 -14.32 12.33
N GLN A 81 10.57 -15.58 11.97
CA GLN A 81 9.24 -15.94 11.42
C GLN A 81 8.09 -15.52 12.37
N LYS A 82 8.30 -15.67 13.69
CA LYS A 82 7.33 -15.27 14.70
C LYS A 82 7.11 -13.76 14.70
N ALA A 83 8.19 -12.97 14.77
CA ALA A 83 8.09 -11.51 14.75
C ALA A 83 7.43 -11.00 13.46
N VAL A 84 7.80 -11.55 12.30
CA VAL A 84 7.17 -11.21 11.02
C VAL A 84 5.68 -11.56 11.01
N HIS A 85 5.27 -12.68 11.60
CA HIS A 85 3.86 -13.04 11.71
C HIS A 85 3.09 -12.01 12.54
N GLU A 86 3.65 -11.57 13.67
CA GLU A 86 3.07 -10.51 14.51
C GLU A 86 2.99 -9.18 13.75
N LEU A 87 4.03 -8.80 13.01
CA LEU A 87 4.02 -7.62 12.14
C LEU A 87 2.92 -7.69 11.06
N ARG A 88 2.69 -8.86 10.46
CA ARG A 88 1.60 -9.05 9.47
C ARG A 88 0.23 -8.86 10.11
N LEU A 89 0.04 -9.40 11.33
CA LEU A 89 -1.22 -9.24 12.05
C LEU A 89 -1.46 -7.79 12.46
N ASP A 90 -0.42 -7.09 12.92
CA ASP A 90 -0.44 -5.67 13.25
C ASP A 90 -0.83 -4.81 12.02
N ILE A 91 -0.18 -5.05 10.88
CA ILE A 91 -0.49 -4.38 9.61
C ILE A 91 -1.95 -4.65 9.20
N ALA A 92 -2.39 -5.91 9.20
CA ALA A 92 -3.75 -6.27 8.81
C ALA A 92 -4.79 -5.64 9.74
N THR A 93 -4.55 -5.67 11.05
CA THR A 93 -5.43 -5.06 12.06
C THR A 93 -5.51 -3.55 11.88
N SER A 94 -4.38 -2.90 11.61
CA SER A 94 -4.33 -1.45 11.37
C SER A 94 -5.09 -1.09 10.10
N LEU A 95 -4.87 -1.82 9.00
CA LEU A 95 -5.60 -1.58 7.75
C LEU A 95 -7.11 -1.76 7.89
N LEU A 96 -7.57 -2.75 8.66
CA LEU A 96 -9.00 -2.96 8.91
C LEU A 96 -9.61 -1.92 9.84
N ARG A 97 -8.83 -1.36 10.76
CA ARG A 97 -9.30 -0.31 11.67
C ARG A 97 -9.38 1.05 11.01
N GLU A 98 -8.43 1.34 10.13
CA GLU A 98 -8.31 2.62 9.44
C GLU A 98 -8.92 2.61 8.03
N SER A 99 -9.55 1.50 7.61
CA SER A 99 -10.26 1.44 6.33
C SER A 99 -11.57 2.23 6.41
N ASP A 100 -11.85 2.99 5.35
CA ASP A 100 -13.14 3.68 5.21
C ASP A 100 -14.30 2.69 5.17
N ASP A 101 -15.43 3.07 5.77
CA ASP A 101 -16.67 2.33 5.67
C ASP A 101 -17.29 2.54 4.27
N LEU A 102 -17.12 1.52 3.41
CA LEU A 102 -17.64 1.54 2.04
C LEU A 102 -19.10 1.04 1.95
N SER A 103 -19.78 0.79 3.07
CA SER A 103 -21.16 0.26 3.09
C SER A 103 -22.17 1.18 2.41
N ARG A 104 -21.87 2.47 2.32
CA ARG A 104 -22.69 3.49 1.64
C ARG A 104 -22.35 3.70 0.17
N LEU A 105 -21.34 3.00 -0.36
CA LEU A 105 -20.90 3.18 -1.74
C LEU A 105 -21.39 2.05 -2.64
N CYS A 106 -21.90 2.40 -3.81
CA CYS A 106 -22.20 1.42 -4.84
C CYS A 106 -20.92 0.74 -5.31
N PHE A 107 -20.88 -0.59 -5.25
CA PHE A 107 -19.69 -1.37 -5.61
C PHE A 107 -19.31 -1.30 -7.11
N TYR A 108 -20.17 -0.75 -7.96
CA TYR A 108 -19.89 -0.54 -9.38
C TYR A 108 -19.32 0.85 -9.68
N CYS A 109 -19.93 1.93 -9.18
CA CYS A 109 -19.52 3.30 -9.51
C CYS A 109 -18.73 4.00 -8.40
N GLY A 110 -18.72 3.47 -7.18
CA GLY A 110 -18.04 4.06 -6.02
C GLY A 110 -18.70 5.33 -5.48
N MET A 111 -19.95 5.61 -5.86
CA MET A 111 -20.70 6.78 -5.40
C MET A 111 -21.69 6.40 -4.30
N GLU A 112 -21.96 7.35 -3.40
CA GLU A 112 -23.07 7.26 -2.45
C GLU A 112 -24.43 7.41 -3.16
N GLU A 113 -25.48 7.04 -2.43
CA GLU A 113 -26.87 7.20 -2.87
C GLU A 113 -27.16 8.67 -3.22
N GLN A 114 -27.70 8.90 -4.42
CA GLN A 114 -28.35 10.16 -4.78
C GLN A 114 -29.87 10.03 -4.57
N ASP A 115 -30.56 11.15 -4.31
CA ASP A 115 -32.00 11.14 -4.06
C ASP A 115 -32.77 10.31 -5.10
N GLU A 116 -33.62 9.38 -4.62
CA GLU A 116 -34.47 8.44 -5.38
C GLU A 116 -33.79 7.18 -5.97
N GLU A 117 -32.51 6.92 -5.70
CA GLU A 117 -31.81 5.71 -6.18
C GLU A 117 -32.14 4.46 -5.36
N HIS A 118 -32.61 3.41 -6.04
CA HIS A 118 -32.86 2.11 -5.42
C HIS A 118 -31.56 1.28 -5.42
N TRP A 119 -31.40 0.42 -4.41
CA TRP A 119 -30.25 -0.46 -4.25
C TRP A 119 -30.63 -1.93 -4.41
N ILE A 120 -29.68 -2.75 -4.87
CA ILE A 120 -29.81 -4.20 -4.93
C ILE A 120 -28.53 -4.89 -4.43
N CYS A 121 -28.67 -5.99 -3.70
CA CYS A 121 -27.58 -6.77 -3.13
C CYS A 121 -27.33 -8.03 -3.95
N CYS A 122 -26.07 -8.35 -4.25
CA CYS A 122 -25.70 -9.62 -4.89
C CYS A 122 -25.82 -10.77 -3.90
N ASP A 123 -26.54 -11.83 -4.26
CA ASP A 123 -26.77 -12.98 -3.37
C ASP A 123 -25.51 -13.81 -3.07
N ILE A 124 -24.44 -13.69 -3.89
CA ILE A 124 -23.18 -14.42 -3.70
C ILE A 124 -22.19 -13.63 -2.83
N CYS A 125 -21.81 -12.42 -3.24
CA CYS A 125 -20.76 -11.65 -2.59
C CYS A 125 -21.29 -10.64 -1.55
N GLN A 126 -22.61 -10.51 -1.42
CA GLN A 126 -23.29 -9.62 -0.48
C GLN A 126 -22.90 -8.14 -0.61
N GLN A 127 -22.40 -7.75 -1.81
CA GLN A 127 -22.10 -6.37 -2.15
C GLN A 127 -23.34 -5.66 -2.67
N TRP A 128 -23.43 -4.36 -2.39
CA TRP A 128 -24.56 -3.51 -2.73
C TRP A 128 -24.28 -2.62 -3.93
N TYR A 129 -25.28 -2.45 -4.79
CA TYR A 129 -25.18 -1.72 -6.06
C TYR A 129 -26.38 -0.79 -6.22
N HIS A 130 -26.17 0.40 -6.79
CA HIS A 130 -27.28 1.15 -7.37
C HIS A 130 -27.93 0.30 -8.46
N HIS A 131 -29.24 0.21 -8.41
CA HIS A 131 -30.03 -0.60 -9.33
C HIS A 131 -29.73 -0.23 -10.78
N GLN A 132 -29.56 1.06 -11.06
CA GLN A 132 -29.19 1.57 -12.38
C GLN A 132 -27.78 1.18 -12.83
N CYS A 133 -26.81 1.12 -11.91
CA CYS A 133 -25.43 0.76 -12.26
C CYS A 133 -25.30 -0.68 -12.77
N VAL A 134 -26.29 -1.53 -12.47
CA VAL A 134 -26.28 -2.95 -12.83
C VAL A 134 -27.45 -3.32 -13.75
N GLN A 135 -27.89 -2.36 -14.57
CA GLN A 135 -28.91 -2.53 -15.62
C GLN A 135 -30.33 -2.84 -15.09
N ARG A 136 -30.66 -2.43 -13.86
CA ARG A 136 -32.01 -2.51 -13.26
C ARG A 136 -32.61 -3.92 -13.35
N PRO A 137 -31.95 -4.93 -12.73
CA PRO A 137 -32.45 -6.30 -12.73
C PRO A 137 -33.83 -6.43 -12.06
N PRO A 138 -34.56 -7.54 -12.26
CA PRO A 138 -35.78 -7.79 -11.51
C PRO A 138 -35.51 -7.91 -10.00
N VAL A 139 -36.28 -7.21 -9.17
CA VAL A 139 -36.14 -7.23 -7.70
C VAL A 139 -36.82 -8.42 -7.03
N ASP A 140 -37.62 -9.17 -7.78
CA ASP A 140 -38.35 -10.36 -7.35
C ASP A 140 -37.57 -11.67 -7.57
N GLN A 141 -36.33 -11.57 -8.06
CA GLN A 141 -35.48 -12.70 -8.39
C GLN A 141 -34.12 -12.58 -7.70
N PRO A 142 -33.42 -13.71 -7.46
CA PRO A 142 -32.03 -13.67 -7.02
C PRO A 142 -31.17 -12.87 -8.00
N TYR A 143 -30.38 -11.94 -7.47
CA TYR A 143 -29.51 -11.09 -8.27
C TYR A 143 -28.05 -11.52 -8.12
N LEU A 144 -27.41 -11.77 -9.26
CA LEU A 144 -25.97 -12.03 -9.37
C LEU A 144 -25.30 -10.85 -10.05
N CYS A 145 -24.32 -10.23 -9.39
CA CYS A 145 -23.57 -9.14 -9.99
C CYS A 145 -22.63 -9.64 -11.10
N PRO A 146 -22.16 -8.74 -12.01
CA PRO A 146 -21.26 -9.12 -13.10
C PRO A 146 -19.94 -9.80 -12.68
N GLY A 147 -19.52 -9.63 -11.42
CA GLY A 147 -18.33 -10.29 -10.88
C GLY A 147 -18.60 -11.69 -10.31
N CYS A 148 -19.87 -12.08 -10.13
CA CYS A 148 -20.27 -13.38 -9.61
C CYS A 148 -21.06 -14.22 -10.64
N THR A 149 -21.37 -13.67 -11.81
CA THR A 149 -21.90 -14.37 -12.99
C THR A 149 -20.83 -15.12 -13.76
#